data_AF-A0A0F9HWY1-F1
#
_entry.id   AF-A0A0F9HWY1-F1
#
_cell.length_a   1.000
_cell.length_b   1.000
_cell.length_c   1.000
_cell.angle_alpha   90.00
_cell.angle_beta   90.00
_cell.angle_gamma   90.00
#
_symmetry.space_group_name_H-M   'P 1'
#
loop_
_entity.id
_entity.type
_entity.pdbx_description
1 polymer ?
#
loop_
_entity_poly.entity_id
_entity_poly.type
_entity_poly.pdbx_seq_one_letter_code
_entity_poly.pdbx_strand_id
1 'polypeptide(L)'
;GDCVSPLDTNAMINNSNAFLSGIWNYDFINERLPGKRAVSDIDGSLERKGNFLFIETKATGAGIPTGQLILYEQLVCTGVANVLFVYGDTDCPIYYQKMKKKGNKAVLGEKKSIDAERLASMVRSWYDWANRFVVDRTRVWCRCDM
;
A
#
# COMPACT_ATOMS: atom_id res chain seq x y z
N GLY A 1 15.69 19.87 -2.19
CA GLY A 1 14.93 18.87 -2.96
C GLY A 1 13.51 19.29 -2.79
N ASP A 2 13.08 20.18 -3.68
CA ASP A 2 11.92 21.02 -3.43
C ASP A 2 10.67 20.16 -3.51
N CYS A 3 9.80 20.22 -2.49
CA CYS A 3 8.46 19.64 -2.57
C CYS A 3 7.84 20.19 -3.86
N VAL A 4 7.39 19.31 -4.74
CA VAL A 4 6.70 19.74 -5.96
C VAL A 4 5.55 20.62 -5.48
N SER A 5 5.49 21.86 -5.97
CA SER A 5 4.39 22.77 -5.66
C SER A 5 3.08 21.98 -5.82
N PRO A 6 2.13 22.05 -4.87
CA PRO A 6 0.96 21.19 -4.86
C PRO A 6 0.38 21.20 -6.27
N LEU A 7 0.37 20.02 -6.90
CA LEU A 7 -0.42 19.83 -8.10
C LEU A 7 -1.82 20.29 -7.70
N ASP A 8 -2.37 21.21 -8.48
CA ASP A 8 -3.68 21.82 -8.25
C ASP A 8 -4.61 20.76 -7.65
N THR A 9 -4.94 20.89 -6.36
CA THR A 9 -5.62 19.84 -5.57
C THR A 9 -6.98 19.48 -6.19
N ASN A 10 -7.48 20.36 -7.07
CA ASN A 10 -8.62 20.16 -7.95
C ASN A 10 -8.45 19.00 -8.96
N ALA A 11 -7.22 18.52 -9.21
CA ALA A 11 -6.93 17.44 -10.16
C ALA A 11 -6.87 16.04 -9.53
N MET A 12 -6.75 15.91 -8.20
CA MET A 12 -6.71 14.60 -7.52
C MET A 12 -8.09 14.13 -7.03
N ILE A 13 -8.97 15.08 -6.70
CA ILE A 13 -10.38 14.79 -6.43
C ILE A 13 -11.20 15.71 -7.34
N ASN A 14 -11.50 15.22 -8.54
CA ASN A 14 -12.29 15.98 -9.53
C ASN A 14 -13.67 16.42 -8.99
N ASN A 15 -14.13 15.79 -7.89
CA ASN A 15 -15.35 16.15 -7.17
C ASN A 15 -15.29 15.66 -5.71
N SER A 16 -14.97 16.57 -4.78
CA SER A 16 -14.84 16.26 -3.35
C SER A 16 -16.12 15.73 -2.72
N ASN A 17 -17.27 16.26 -3.17
CA ASN A 17 -18.58 15.79 -2.72
C ASN A 17 -18.85 14.36 -3.19
N ALA A 18 -18.46 14.00 -4.42
CA ALA A 18 -18.58 12.63 -4.91
C ALA A 18 -17.69 11.67 -4.12
N PHE A 19 -16.44 12.07 -3.82
CA PHE A 19 -15.53 11.28 -3.00
C PHE A 19 -16.09 11.05 -1.59
N LEU A 20 -16.49 12.12 -0.88
CA LEU A 20 -17.06 12.02 0.46
C LEU A 20 -18.38 11.23 0.47
N SER A 21 -19.22 11.37 -0.56
CA SER A 21 -20.45 10.58 -0.70
C SER A 21 -20.21 9.10 -0.98
N GLY A 22 -19.02 8.76 -1.46
CA GLY A 22 -18.59 7.40 -1.74
C GLY A 22 -17.82 6.74 -0.60
N ILE A 23 -17.60 7.43 0.54
CA ILE A 23 -17.00 6.83 1.72
C ILE A 23 -18.07 6.01 2.44
N TRP A 24 -17.84 4.71 2.54
CA TRP A 24 -18.74 3.80 3.25
C TRP A 24 -18.33 3.73 4.71
N ASN A 25 -19.30 3.87 5.61
CA ASN A 25 -19.10 3.40 6.98
C ASN A 25 -19.21 1.86 6.98
N TYR A 26 -18.11 1.17 7.29
CA TYR A 26 -18.07 -0.28 7.39
C TYR A 26 -18.50 -0.83 8.75
N ASP A 27 -19.01 -0.01 9.67
CA ASP A 27 -19.45 -0.47 11.01
C ASP A 27 -20.45 -1.62 10.93
N PHE A 28 -21.37 -1.58 9.95
CA PHE A 28 -22.32 -2.68 9.74
C PHE A 28 -21.62 -4.02 9.40
N ILE A 29 -20.41 -4.01 8.86
CA ILE A 29 -19.59 -5.22 8.68
C ILE A 29 -18.78 -5.48 9.95
N ASN A 30 -18.09 -4.46 10.46
CA ASN A 30 -17.15 -4.57 11.57
C ASN A 30 -17.80 -5.14 12.83
N GLU A 31 -19.03 -4.71 13.15
CA GLU A 31 -19.82 -5.21 14.30
C GLU A 31 -20.15 -6.70 14.22
N ARG A 32 -20.10 -7.29 13.01
CA ARG A 32 -20.42 -8.70 12.75
C ARG A 32 -19.16 -9.58 12.69
N LEU A 33 -17.97 -8.99 12.77
CA LEU A 33 -16.72 -9.74 12.78
C LEU A 33 -16.30 -10.09 14.21
N PRO A 34 -15.83 -11.32 14.48
CA PRO A 34 -15.34 -11.67 15.79
C PRO A 34 -14.00 -10.96 16.09
N GLY A 35 -13.88 -10.44 17.31
CA GLY A 35 -12.65 -9.79 17.81
C GLY A 35 -12.50 -8.33 17.38
N LYS A 36 -11.29 -7.78 17.55
CA LYS A 36 -10.96 -6.39 17.17
C LYS A 36 -10.53 -6.32 15.70
N ARG A 37 -11.42 -6.69 14.78
CA ARG A 37 -11.19 -6.66 13.33
C ARG A 37 -12.05 -5.58 12.70
N ALA A 38 -11.47 -4.82 11.79
CA ALA A 38 -12.18 -3.84 10.99
C ALA A 38 -11.71 -3.94 9.53
N VAL A 39 -12.59 -3.59 8.60
CA VAL A 39 -12.20 -3.33 7.21
C VAL A 39 -11.17 -2.22 7.20
N SER A 40 -10.03 -2.46 6.53
CA SER A 40 -9.00 -1.44 6.33
C SER A 40 -9.23 -0.75 5.00
N ASP A 41 -9.05 0.56 5.00
CA ASP A 41 -8.89 1.32 3.76
C ASP A 41 -7.59 0.92 3.06
N ILE A 42 -7.54 1.18 1.76
CA ILE A 42 -6.37 1.00 0.89
C ILE A 42 -6.15 2.35 0.19
N ASP A 43 -5.05 3.03 0.49
CA ASP A 43 -4.79 4.37 -0.08
C ASP A 43 -4.51 4.30 -1.58
N GLY A 44 -3.75 3.29 -2.00
CA GLY A 44 -3.43 3.07 -3.41
C GLY A 44 -3.09 1.63 -3.71
N SER A 45 -3.47 1.18 -4.90
CA SER A 45 -3.01 -0.10 -5.43
C SER A 45 -2.82 -0.06 -6.94
N LEU A 46 -1.90 -0.88 -7.43
CA LEU A 46 -1.64 -1.08 -8.85
C LEU A 46 -1.52 -2.58 -9.13
N GLU A 47 -2.23 -3.04 -10.15
CA GLU A 47 -2.15 -4.41 -10.65
C GLU A 47 -1.36 -4.43 -11.97
N ARG A 48 -0.52 -5.45 -12.13
CA ARG A 48 0.05 -5.80 -13.44
C ARG A 48 0.36 -7.29 -13.53
N LYS A 49 -0.32 -7.97 -14.46
CA LYS A 49 -0.10 -9.41 -14.80
C LYS A 49 -0.23 -10.35 -13.58
N GLY A 50 -1.18 -10.05 -12.70
CA GLY A 50 -1.44 -10.77 -11.46
C GLY A 50 -0.54 -10.38 -10.29
N ASN A 51 0.41 -9.45 -10.48
CA ASN A 51 1.21 -8.88 -9.40
C ASN A 51 0.56 -7.59 -8.91
N PHE A 52 0.61 -7.36 -7.60
CA PHE A 52 0.02 -6.20 -6.96
C PHE A 52 1.10 -5.38 -6.24
N LEU A 53 1.00 -4.06 -6.35
CA LEU A 53 1.67 -3.09 -5.51
C LEU A 53 0.61 -2.36 -4.69
N PHE A 54 0.66 -2.51 -3.37
CA PHE A 54 -0.13 -1.70 -2.46
C PHE A 54 0.74 -0.54 -1.98
N ILE A 55 0.14 0.64 -1.91
CA ILE A 55 0.76 1.86 -1.41
C ILE A 55 -0.08 2.31 -0.23
N GLU A 56 0.56 2.39 0.94
CA GLU A 56 -0.03 2.92 2.16
C GLU A 56 0.71 4.20 2.51
N THR A 57 -0.02 5.29 2.67
CA THR A 57 0.49 6.60 3.04
C THR A 57 0.30 6.84 4.53
N LYS A 58 1.28 7.49 5.16
CA LYS A 58 1.24 7.83 6.59
C LYS A 58 1.82 9.22 6.80
N ALA A 59 1.27 9.95 7.75
CA ALA A 59 1.87 11.21 8.19
C ALA A 59 3.28 10.99 8.74
N THR A 60 4.11 12.03 8.72
CA THR A 60 5.45 11.99 9.30
C THR A 60 5.39 11.65 10.79
N GLY A 61 6.08 10.59 11.21
CA GLY A 61 6.10 10.12 12.60
C GLY A 61 4.95 9.18 12.99
N ALA A 62 3.94 9.00 12.13
CA ALA A 62 2.88 8.03 12.38
C ALA A 62 3.40 6.58 12.31
N GLY A 63 2.96 5.74 13.24
CA GLY A 63 3.20 4.30 13.22
C GLY A 63 2.22 3.56 12.29
N ILE A 64 2.56 2.33 11.92
CA ILE A 64 1.64 1.43 11.23
C ILE A 64 0.80 0.72 12.30
N PRO A 65 -0.53 0.87 12.32
CA PRO A 65 -1.39 0.13 13.23
C PRO A 65 -1.17 -1.38 13.12
N THR A 66 -1.18 -2.10 14.25
CA THR A 66 -0.92 -3.55 14.27
C THR A 66 -1.84 -4.35 13.35
N GLY A 67 -3.13 -3.98 13.27
CA GLY A 67 -4.08 -4.64 12.37
C GLY A 67 -3.72 -4.51 10.89
N GLN A 68 -3.32 -3.32 10.45
CA GLN A 68 -2.84 -3.08 9.09
C GLN A 68 -1.50 -3.78 8.83
N LEU A 69 -0.61 -3.82 9.81
CA LEU A 69 0.66 -4.53 9.68
C LEU A 69 0.42 -6.02 9.41
N ILE A 70 -0.44 -6.68 10.21
CA ILE A 70 -0.82 -8.09 10.01
C ILE A 70 -1.47 -8.29 8.65
N LEU A 71 -2.40 -7.42 8.25
CA LEU A 71 -3.05 -7.48 6.94
C LEU A 71 -2.01 -7.51 5.81
N TYR A 72 -1.08 -6.56 5.82
CA TYR A 72 -0.05 -6.44 4.79
C TYR A 72 0.97 -7.56 4.82
N GLU A 73 1.34 -8.07 6.00
CA GLU A 73 2.20 -9.24 6.12
C GLU A 73 1.57 -10.48 5.45
N GLN A 74 0.30 -10.75 5.75
CA GLN A 74 -0.43 -11.87 5.15
C GLN A 74 -0.62 -11.69 3.64
N LEU A 75 -0.87 -10.46 3.20
CA LEU A 75 -1.01 -10.14 1.78
C LEU A 75 0.30 -10.37 1.02
N VAL A 76 1.43 -9.91 1.54
CA VAL A 76 2.76 -10.15 0.96
C VAL A 76 3.13 -11.63 0.97
N CYS A 77 2.73 -12.36 2.01
CA CYS A 77 2.91 -13.79 2.18
C CYS A 77 2.31 -14.63 1.03
N THR A 78 1.23 -14.15 0.39
CA THR A 78 0.64 -14.80 -0.80
C THR A 78 1.63 -14.93 -1.96
N GLY A 79 2.66 -14.09 -2.01
CA GLY A 79 3.63 -14.01 -3.10
C GLY A 79 3.16 -13.21 -4.31
N VAL A 80 1.94 -12.68 -4.30
CA VAL A 80 1.42 -11.86 -5.41
C VAL A 80 1.54 -10.36 -5.15
N ALA A 81 1.78 -9.95 -3.91
CA ALA A 81 1.77 -8.56 -3.49
C ALA A 81 3.11 -8.07 -2.94
N ASN A 82 3.40 -6.80 -3.22
CA ASN A 82 4.41 -6.00 -2.52
C ASN A 82 3.70 -4.80 -1.89
N VAL A 83 4.19 -4.33 -0.74
CA VAL A 83 3.62 -3.16 -0.05
C VAL A 83 4.70 -2.10 0.10
N LEU A 84 4.35 -0.86 -0.26
CA LEU A 84 5.17 0.32 -0.12
C LEU A 84 4.50 1.27 0.87
N PHE A 85 5.12 1.45 2.03
CA PHE A 85 4.72 2.49 2.97
C PHE A 85 5.42 3.78 2.61
N VAL A 86 4.67 4.86 2.44
CA VAL A 86 5.16 6.20 2.12
C VAL A 86 4.82 7.12 3.29
N TYR A 87 5.82 7.81 3.81
CA TYR A 87 5.66 8.74 4.93
C TYR A 87 5.94 10.15 4.46
N GLY A 88 5.05 11.08 4.78
CA GLY A 88 5.21 12.48 4.43
C GLY A 88 3.88 13.21 4.52
N ASP A 89 3.88 14.42 3.97
CA ASP A 89 2.66 15.19 3.75
C ASP A 89 2.14 14.92 2.33
N THR A 90 0.95 15.44 2.02
CA THR A 90 0.39 15.35 0.66
C THR A 90 1.38 15.90 -0.35
N ASP A 91 1.65 15.12 -1.40
CA ASP A 91 2.62 15.41 -2.48
C ASP A 91 4.09 15.63 -2.06
N CYS A 92 4.41 15.52 -0.76
CA CYS A 92 5.79 15.63 -0.26
C CYS A 92 6.17 14.38 0.54
N PRO A 93 6.50 13.26 -0.15
CA PRO A 93 7.01 12.07 0.50
C PRO A 93 8.42 12.36 1.04
N ILE A 94 8.67 11.95 2.28
CA ILE A 94 9.94 12.18 2.99
C ILE A 94 10.65 10.86 3.22
N TYR A 95 9.91 9.80 3.54
CA TYR A 95 10.45 8.47 3.75
C TYR A 95 9.61 7.38 3.09
N TYR A 96 10.21 6.22 2.93
CA TYR A 96 9.49 5.01 2.58
C TYR A 96 10.02 3.77 3.31
N GLN A 97 9.19 2.74 3.39
CA GLN A 97 9.56 1.37 3.74
C GLN A 97 8.93 0.40 2.75
N LYS A 98 9.62 -0.70 2.46
CA LYS A 98 9.10 -1.77 1.60
C LYS A 98 8.86 -3.02 2.41
N MET A 99 7.68 -3.61 2.26
CA MET A 99 7.42 -4.97 2.71
C MET A 99 7.43 -5.90 1.51
N LYS A 100 8.23 -6.96 1.61
CA LYS A 100 8.38 -7.98 0.58
C LYS A 100 8.48 -9.37 1.20
N LYS A 101 8.16 -10.38 0.40
CA LYS A 101 8.29 -11.78 0.80
C LYS A 101 9.78 -12.18 0.81
N LYS A 102 10.21 -12.83 1.88
CA LYS A 102 11.54 -13.48 2.02
C LYS A 102 11.33 -14.89 2.56
N GLY A 103 11.39 -15.88 1.67
CA GLY A 103 10.97 -17.25 2.00
C GLY A 103 9.49 -17.30 2.34
N ASN A 104 9.14 -17.84 3.51
CA ASN A 104 7.75 -17.95 3.99
C ASN A 104 7.33 -16.81 4.91
N LYS A 105 8.08 -15.69 4.94
CA LYS A 105 7.77 -14.55 5.82
C LYS A 105 7.71 -13.26 5.02
N ALA A 106 6.86 -12.34 5.45
CA ALA A 106 6.95 -10.94 5.07
C ALA A 106 8.06 -10.26 5.88
N VAL A 107 8.82 -9.38 5.24
CA VAL A 107 9.88 -8.60 5.90
C VAL A 107 9.68 -7.14 5.56
N LEU A 108 9.50 -6.32 6.60
CA LEU A 108 9.50 -4.87 6.50
C LEU A 108 10.95 -4.35 6.51
N GLY A 109 11.33 -3.63 5.46
CA GLY A 109 12.65 -3.01 5.36
C GLY A 109 12.80 -1.76 6.22
N GLU A 110 14.04 -1.29 6.33
CA GLU A 110 14.37 -0.03 6.99
C GLU A 110 13.69 1.18 6.34
N LYS A 111 13.40 2.18 7.17
CA LYS A 111 12.89 3.48 6.73
C LYS A 111 14.00 4.28 6.07
N LYS A 112 13.77 4.71 4.82
CA LYS A 112 14.76 5.41 4.00
C LYS A 112 14.19 6.71 3.49
N SER A 113 15.02 7.75 3.36
CA SER A 113 14.61 9.02 2.76
C SER A 113 14.26 8.82 1.29
N ILE A 114 13.32 9.63 0.80
CA ILE A 114 12.87 9.65 -0.58
C ILE A 114 12.32 11.03 -0.92
N ASP A 115 12.23 11.32 -2.21
CA ASP A 115 11.51 12.45 -2.77
C ASP A 115 10.46 11.96 -3.78
N ALA A 116 9.63 12.86 -4.29
CA ALA A 116 8.55 12.52 -5.21
C ALA A 116 9.06 11.85 -6.51
N GLU A 117 10.14 12.36 -7.10
CA GLU A 117 10.71 11.83 -8.34
C GLU A 117 11.24 10.41 -8.15
N ARG A 118 11.92 10.16 -7.03
CA ARG A 118 12.44 8.83 -6.71
C ARG A 118 11.32 7.86 -6.38
N LEU A 119 10.26 8.31 -5.71
CA LEU A 119 9.07 7.50 -5.47
C LEU A 119 8.40 7.08 -6.79
N ALA A 120 8.18 8.03 -7.71
CA ALA A 120 7.64 7.74 -9.03
C ALA A 120 8.53 6.75 -9.82
N SER A 121 9.85 6.95 -9.77
CA SER A 121 10.83 6.04 -10.39
C SER A 121 10.77 4.63 -9.79
N MET A 122 10.54 4.50 -8.48
CA MET A 122 10.37 3.20 -7.83
C MET A 122 9.09 2.49 -8.26
N VAL A 123 7.97 3.20 -8.34
CA VAL A 123 6.71 2.64 -8.83
C VAL A 123 6.86 2.21 -10.29
N ARG A 124 7.51 3.02 -11.13
CA ARG A 124 7.81 2.65 -12.52
C ARG A 124 8.69 1.40 -12.61
N SER A 125 9.74 1.33 -11.80
CA SER A 125 10.63 0.17 -11.76
C SER A 125 9.89 -1.11 -11.34
N TRP A 126 8.97 -1.00 -10.36
CA TRP A 126 8.10 -2.11 -9.98
C TRP A 126 7.21 -2.54 -11.14
N TYR A 127 6.59 -1.58 -11.84
CA TYR A 127 5.71 -1.88 -12.97
C TYR A 127 6.45 -2.57 -14.10
N ASP A 128 7.65 -2.10 -14.46
CA ASP A 128 8.47 -2.71 -15.49
C ASP A 128 8.89 -4.14 -15.11
N TRP A 129 9.16 -4.39 -13.82
CA TRP A 129 9.36 -5.75 -13.29
C TRP A 129 8.09 -6.60 -13.45
N ALA A 130 6.95 -6.15 -12.93
CA ALA A 130 5.68 -6.88 -12.99
C ALA A 130 5.23 -7.14 -14.44
N ASN A 131 5.61 -6.27 -15.37
CA ASN A 131 5.35 -6.47 -16.78
C ASN A 131 6.12 -7.65 -17.41
N ARG A 132 7.25 -8.07 -16.81
CA ARG A 132 8.05 -9.22 -17.27
C ARG A 132 7.63 -10.54 -16.63
N PHE A 133 6.94 -10.52 -15.49
CA PHE A 133 6.62 -11.71 -14.72
C PHE A 133 5.11 -11.87 -14.55
N VAL A 134 4.57 -12.99 -15.01
CA VAL A 134 3.16 -13.35 -14.78
C VAL A 134 3.09 -14.20 -13.53
N VAL A 135 2.16 -13.90 -12.62
CA VAL A 135 1.90 -14.77 -11.48
C VAL A 135 1.27 -16.08 -11.97
N ASP A 136 1.90 -17.20 -11.65
CA ASP A 136 1.31 -18.52 -11.83
C ASP A 136 0.16 -18.71 -10.83
N ARG A 137 -1.06 -18.57 -11.33
CA ARG A 137 -2.30 -18.65 -10.54
C ARG A 137 -2.56 -20.05 -9.96
N THR A 138 -1.83 -21.08 -10.38
CA THR A 138 -2.00 -22.44 -9.86
C THR A 138 -1.34 -22.66 -8.48
N ARG A 139 -0.52 -21.71 -8.01
CA ARG A 139 0.30 -21.84 -6.78
C ARG A 139 -0.03 -20.85 -5.67
N VAL A 140 -1.14 -20.12 -5.75
CA VAL A 140 -1.53 -19.11 -4.74
C VAL A 140 -2.23 -19.76 -3.54
N TRP A 141 -1.50 -20.59 -2.79
CA TRP A 141 -1.95 -21.14 -1.50
C TRP A 141 -0.75 -21.16 -0.55
N CYS A 142 -0.35 -20.01 0.00
CA CYS A 142 0.65 -19.99 1.05
C CYS A 142 -0.03 -20.06 2.43
N ARG A 143 0.34 -21.07 3.22
CA ARG A 143 0.25 -21.01 4.69
C ARG A 143 1.45 -20.20 5.15
N CYS A 144 1.23 -19.03 5.74
CA CYS A 144 2.26 -18.42 6.58
C CYS A 144 2.15 -19.03 7.96
N ASP A 145 3.24 -19.58 8.47
CA ASP A 145 3.33 -20.11 9.82
C ASP A 145 3.10 -18.93 10.78
N MET A 146 1.93 -18.93 11.43
CA MET A 146 1.57 -17.98 12.49
C MET A 146 2.21 -18.40 13.81
#